data_AF-A0AAW4VCS4-F1
#
_entry.id   AF-A0AAW4VCS4-F1
#
_cell.length_a   1.000
_cell.length_b   1.000
_cell.length_c   1.000
_cell.angle_alpha   90.00
_cell.angle_beta   90.00
_cell.angle_gamma   90.00
#
_symmetry.space_group_name_H-M   'P 1'
#
loop_
_entity.id
_entity.type
_entity.pdbx_description
1 polymer ?
#
loop_
_entity_poly.entity_id
_entity_poly.type
_entity_poly.pdbx_seq_one_letter_code
_entity_poly.pdbx_strand_id
1 'polypeptide(L)'
;MIDLREYFYNKIKNEMDHWDMSDAYSITFFLYSNEAYTYKEYSNVCEFSISLNNETFFKSEYSGDDEGLYSEERWNYAYLEQDDKDMLDEKGMETLFAWYKQEGIENIGYEDPDCYDENCRYIGKGPVGYYELLEVISDVARRLIEEDYFLQRCGKRIPIIIQDLEFTWYVLEATKKVNIHDEAHDFFKALESGNM
;
A
#
# COMPACT_ATOMS: atom_id res chain seq x y z
N MET A 1 25.37 3.28 -4.68
CA MET A 1 24.20 4.05 -4.25
C MET A 1 23.03 3.08 -4.32
N ILE A 2 22.29 2.92 -3.24
CA ILE A 2 21.09 2.10 -3.17
C ILE A 2 20.00 2.86 -3.90
N ASP A 3 19.44 2.25 -4.94
CA ASP A 3 18.22 2.70 -5.59
C ASP A 3 17.08 1.85 -5.03
N LEU A 4 16.39 2.39 -4.03
CA LEU A 4 15.33 1.68 -3.33
C LEU A 4 14.10 1.47 -4.23
N ARG A 5 13.84 2.40 -5.16
CA ARG A 5 12.75 2.26 -6.14
C ARG A 5 13.02 1.07 -7.06
N GLU A 6 14.22 0.98 -7.62
CA GLU A 6 14.57 -0.13 -8.50
C GLU A 6 14.63 -1.46 -7.75
N TYR A 7 15.06 -1.47 -6.49
CA TYR A 7 15.00 -2.66 -5.63
C TYR A 7 13.56 -3.18 -5.48
N PHE A 8 12.63 -2.32 -5.05
CA PHE A 8 11.24 -2.72 -4.84
C PHE A 8 10.52 -3.02 -6.13
N TYR A 9 10.74 -2.25 -7.21
CA TYR A 9 10.15 -2.52 -8.50
C TYR A 9 10.49 -3.94 -8.98
N ASN A 10 11.78 -4.33 -8.92
CA ASN A 10 12.18 -5.67 -9.32
C ASN A 10 11.63 -6.76 -8.39
N LYS A 11 11.63 -6.52 -7.07
CA LYS A 11 11.11 -7.49 -6.09
C LYS A 11 9.60 -7.73 -6.26
N ILE A 12 8.82 -6.66 -6.30
CA ILE A 12 7.36 -6.67 -6.47
C ILE A 12 6.99 -7.30 -7.82
N LYS A 13 7.60 -6.84 -8.91
CA LYS A 13 7.32 -7.39 -10.24
C LYS A 13 7.64 -8.89 -10.30
N ASN A 14 8.78 -9.32 -9.75
CA ASN A 14 9.15 -10.73 -9.71
C ASN A 14 8.13 -11.56 -8.92
N GLU A 15 7.63 -11.06 -7.79
CA GLU A 15 6.57 -11.73 -7.04
C GLU A 15 5.28 -11.84 -7.87
N MET A 16 4.80 -10.71 -8.40
CA MET A 16 3.57 -10.62 -9.18
C MET A 16 3.59 -11.37 -10.52
N ASP A 17 4.76 -11.64 -11.09
CA ASP A 17 4.91 -12.44 -12.31
C ASP A 17 4.43 -13.90 -12.10
N HIS A 18 4.35 -14.36 -10.84
CA HIS A 18 3.86 -15.70 -10.47
C HIS A 18 2.37 -15.78 -10.13
N TRP A 19 1.69 -14.64 -9.99
CA TRP A 19 0.27 -14.62 -9.57
C TRP A 19 -0.67 -14.92 -10.75
N ASP A 20 -1.77 -15.64 -10.46
CA ASP A 20 -2.91 -15.76 -11.37
C ASP A 20 -3.82 -14.54 -11.20
N MET A 21 -3.83 -13.66 -12.19
CA MET A 21 -4.60 -12.41 -12.17
C MET A 21 -5.89 -12.48 -13.00
N SER A 22 -6.37 -13.68 -13.36
CA SER A 22 -7.48 -13.84 -14.30
C SER A 22 -8.80 -13.21 -13.79
N ASP A 23 -9.06 -13.31 -12.48
CA ASP A 23 -10.25 -12.77 -11.81
C ASP A 23 -9.95 -11.67 -10.78
N ALA A 24 -8.74 -11.11 -10.83
CA ALA A 24 -8.33 -10.00 -9.98
C ALA A 24 -9.14 -8.72 -10.22
N TYR A 25 -9.49 -8.03 -9.14
CA TYR A 25 -10.16 -6.72 -9.20
C TYR A 25 -9.30 -5.58 -8.62
N SER A 26 -8.32 -5.87 -7.76
CA SER A 26 -7.34 -4.89 -7.26
C SER A 26 -6.07 -5.56 -6.76
N ILE A 27 -5.01 -4.76 -6.64
CA ILE A 27 -3.79 -5.11 -5.89
C ILE A 27 -3.74 -4.21 -4.66
N THR A 28 -3.48 -4.78 -3.48
CA THR A 28 -3.21 -4.00 -2.27
C THR A 28 -1.73 -3.86 -2.05
N PHE A 29 -1.28 -2.64 -1.80
CA PHE A 29 0.04 -2.33 -1.25
C PHE A 29 -0.19 -1.88 0.20
N PHE A 30 -0.10 -2.80 1.14
CA PHE A 30 -0.36 -2.52 2.54
C PHE A 30 0.90 -1.99 3.21
N LEU A 31 0.85 -0.75 3.70
CA LEU A 31 1.96 -0.08 4.36
C LEU A 31 1.51 0.40 5.73
N TYR A 32 2.11 -0.13 6.78
CA TYR A 32 1.74 0.17 8.16
C TYR A 32 2.97 0.47 9.00
N SER A 33 2.81 1.22 10.09
CA SER A 33 3.86 1.34 11.11
C SER A 33 3.38 0.67 12.38
N ASN A 34 4.18 -0.24 12.92
CA ASN A 34 3.79 -1.00 14.09
C ASN A 34 4.63 -0.59 15.31
N GLU A 35 4.01 0.16 16.22
CA GLU A 35 4.63 0.66 17.44
C GLU A 35 5.32 -0.42 18.28
N ALA A 36 4.79 -1.65 18.25
CA ALA A 36 5.34 -2.78 19.01
C ALA A 36 6.46 -3.53 18.26
N TYR A 37 6.57 -3.34 16.94
CA TYR A 37 7.58 -4.01 16.14
C TYR A 37 8.93 -3.30 16.26
N THR A 38 9.99 -4.11 16.32
CA THR A 38 11.36 -3.62 16.47
C THR A 38 12.26 -4.26 15.43
N TYR A 39 13.14 -3.44 14.84
CA TYR A 39 14.22 -3.90 13.99
C TYR A 39 15.54 -3.34 14.50
N LYS A 40 16.37 -4.22 15.04
CA LYS A 40 17.61 -3.86 15.75
C LYS A 40 17.30 -2.88 16.90
N GLU A 41 17.89 -1.69 16.89
CA GLU A 41 17.68 -0.64 17.90
C GLU A 41 16.45 0.25 17.64
N TYR A 42 15.75 0.09 16.51
CA TYR A 42 14.61 0.94 16.12
C TYR A 42 13.28 0.25 16.48
N SER A 43 12.34 1.02 17.01
CA SER A 43 10.94 0.63 17.25
C SER A 43 10.02 1.40 16.32
N ASN A 44 8.73 1.02 16.24
CA ASN A 44 7.75 1.69 15.39
C ASN A 44 8.21 1.77 13.92
N VAL A 45 8.70 0.63 13.41
CA VAL A 45 9.23 0.54 12.05
C VAL A 45 8.14 0.05 11.11
N CYS A 46 8.29 0.40 9.83
CA CYS A 46 7.29 0.09 8.82
C CYS A 46 7.24 -1.41 8.50
N GLU A 47 6.04 -1.87 8.20
CA GLU A 47 5.72 -3.15 7.54
C GLU A 47 5.18 -2.83 6.15
N PHE A 48 5.56 -3.62 5.15
CA PHE A 48 5.08 -3.44 3.78
C PHE A 48 4.87 -4.79 3.11
N SER A 49 3.64 -5.05 2.69
CA SER A 49 3.23 -6.25 1.98
C SER A 49 2.43 -5.90 0.72
N ILE A 50 2.36 -6.87 -0.18
CA ILE A 50 1.49 -6.80 -1.35
C ILE A 50 0.57 -8.02 -1.40
N SER A 51 -0.66 -7.84 -1.86
CA SER A 51 -1.63 -8.91 -2.03
C SER A 51 -2.52 -8.69 -3.25
N LEU A 52 -3.03 -9.79 -3.78
CA LEU A 52 -3.98 -9.83 -4.90
C LEU A 52 -5.39 -9.97 -4.34
N ASN A 53 -6.33 -9.15 -4.79
CA ASN A 53 -7.73 -9.30 -4.43
C ASN A 53 -8.56 -9.73 -5.64
N ASN A 54 -9.33 -10.80 -5.47
CA ASN A 54 -9.99 -11.51 -6.55
C ASN A 54 -11.48 -11.74 -6.29
N GLU A 55 -12.23 -11.79 -7.39
CA GLU A 55 -13.69 -11.94 -7.40
C GLU A 55 -14.15 -13.25 -6.76
N THR A 56 -13.37 -14.32 -6.91
CA THR A 56 -13.71 -15.65 -6.37
C THR A 56 -13.77 -15.62 -4.85
N PHE A 57 -12.73 -15.10 -4.18
CA PHE A 57 -12.71 -14.97 -2.71
C PHE A 57 -13.84 -14.05 -2.22
N PHE A 58 -13.96 -12.85 -2.81
CA PHE A 58 -14.97 -11.89 -2.38
C PHE A 58 -16.40 -12.46 -2.42
N LYS A 59 -16.75 -13.21 -3.48
CA LYS A 59 -18.08 -13.82 -3.63
C LYS A 59 -18.28 -15.08 -2.80
N SER A 60 -17.22 -15.72 -2.31
CA SER A 60 -17.36 -16.86 -1.40
C SER A 60 -17.61 -16.43 0.04
N GLU A 61 -17.02 -15.31 0.45
CA GLU A 61 -17.11 -14.81 1.83
C GLU A 61 -18.30 -13.88 2.05
N TYR A 62 -18.67 -13.06 1.06
CA TYR A 62 -19.68 -12.01 1.21
C TYR A 62 -20.90 -12.26 0.32
N SER A 63 -22.09 -11.88 0.82
CA SER A 63 -23.36 -12.03 0.11
C SER A 63 -24.38 -11.00 0.57
N GLY A 64 -25.37 -10.70 -0.28
CA GLY A 64 -26.46 -9.78 0.09
C GLY A 64 -26.01 -8.32 0.03
N ASP A 65 -26.25 -7.53 1.09
CA ASP A 65 -25.93 -6.10 1.08
C ASP A 65 -24.40 -5.84 1.07
N ASP A 66 -23.59 -6.84 1.48
CA ASP A 66 -22.13 -6.76 1.60
C ASP A 66 -21.40 -7.10 0.27
N GLU A 67 -22.12 -7.59 -0.75
CA GLU A 67 -21.54 -8.01 -2.05
C GLU A 67 -21.43 -6.85 -3.07
N GLY A 68 -21.77 -5.64 -2.63
CA GLY A 68 -21.81 -4.46 -3.48
C GLY A 68 -20.44 -4.05 -4.02
N LEU A 69 -20.42 -3.47 -5.23
CA LEU A 69 -19.20 -2.85 -5.79
C LEU A 69 -18.63 -1.75 -4.88
N TYR A 70 -19.45 -1.16 -4.03
CA TYR A 70 -19.08 -0.07 -3.12
C TYR A 70 -19.16 -0.46 -1.64
N SER A 71 -19.16 -1.77 -1.33
CA SER A 71 -19.17 -2.24 0.06
C SER A 71 -17.80 -2.05 0.74
N GLU A 72 -17.81 -2.00 2.07
CA GLU A 72 -16.59 -1.93 2.87
C GLU A 72 -15.72 -3.16 2.62
N GLU A 73 -16.36 -4.33 2.59
CA GLU A 73 -15.75 -5.65 2.52
C GLU A 73 -14.90 -5.84 1.25
N ARG A 74 -15.24 -5.11 0.18
CA ARG A 74 -14.53 -5.16 -1.09
C ARG A 74 -13.22 -4.38 -1.09
N TRP A 75 -13.10 -3.39 -0.20
CA TRP A 75 -12.09 -2.34 -0.33
C TRP A 75 -11.28 -2.12 0.94
N ASN A 76 -11.83 -2.42 2.11
CA ASN A 76 -11.14 -2.28 3.39
C ASN A 76 -10.25 -3.50 3.63
N TYR A 77 -8.96 -3.24 3.81
CA TYR A 77 -7.93 -4.26 4.06
C TYR A 77 -8.34 -5.28 5.13
N ALA A 78 -9.06 -4.88 6.17
CA ALA A 78 -9.53 -5.75 7.25
C ALA A 78 -10.44 -6.91 6.80
N TYR A 79 -11.06 -6.80 5.63
CA TYR A 79 -12.00 -7.78 5.06
C TYR A 79 -11.43 -8.52 3.84
N LEU A 80 -10.23 -8.15 3.38
CA LEU A 80 -9.59 -8.82 2.25
C LEU A 80 -9.03 -10.19 2.68
N GLU A 81 -8.71 -11.05 1.71
CA GLU A 81 -8.10 -12.37 1.98
C GLU A 81 -6.77 -12.27 2.74
N GLN A 82 -6.05 -11.15 2.55
CA GLN A 82 -4.75 -10.88 3.16
C GLN A 82 -3.73 -12.01 2.93
N ASP A 83 -3.72 -12.65 1.74
CA ASP A 83 -2.62 -13.54 1.30
C ASP A 83 -1.36 -12.73 0.97
N ASP A 84 -0.88 -12.01 1.97
CA ASP A 84 0.15 -11.01 1.88
C ASP A 84 1.52 -11.62 1.61
N LYS A 85 2.26 -10.97 0.71
CA LYS A 85 3.67 -11.24 0.45
C LYS A 85 4.49 -10.12 1.06
N ASP A 86 5.26 -10.46 2.09
CA ASP A 86 6.13 -9.53 2.80
C ASP A 86 7.27 -9.01 1.89
N MET A 87 7.23 -7.71 1.60
CA MET A 87 8.25 -7.04 0.80
C MET A 87 9.41 -6.54 1.66
N LEU A 88 9.24 -6.49 2.97
CA LEU A 88 10.24 -6.16 3.99
C LEU A 88 10.68 -7.41 4.77
N ASP A 89 10.93 -8.51 4.05
CA ASP A 89 11.73 -9.62 4.60
C ASP A 89 13.10 -9.14 5.13
N GLU A 90 13.88 -10.03 5.76
CA GLU A 90 15.18 -9.69 6.36
C GLU A 90 16.08 -8.86 5.40
N LYS A 91 16.13 -9.23 4.13
CA LYS A 91 16.91 -8.51 3.11
C LYS A 91 16.28 -7.19 2.71
N GLY A 92 14.95 -7.12 2.64
CA GLY A 92 14.18 -5.90 2.43
C GLY A 92 14.46 -4.88 3.52
N MET A 93 14.38 -5.30 4.79
CA MET A 93 14.70 -4.46 5.95
C MET A 93 16.15 -4.00 5.94
N GLU A 94 17.11 -4.89 5.66
CA GLU A 94 18.51 -4.49 5.53
C GLU A 94 18.72 -3.43 4.43
N THR A 95 18.06 -3.60 3.29
CA THR A 95 18.15 -2.67 2.16
C THR A 95 17.52 -1.32 2.49
N LEU A 96 16.35 -1.33 3.12
CA LEU A 96 15.62 -0.14 3.56
C LEU A 96 16.45 0.68 4.55
N PHE A 97 16.98 0.05 5.60
CA PHE A 97 17.76 0.76 6.62
C PHE A 97 19.11 1.26 6.08
N ALA A 98 19.73 0.53 5.16
CA ALA A 98 20.92 1.01 4.47
C ALA A 98 20.59 2.23 3.57
N TRP A 99 19.41 2.26 2.95
CA TRP A 99 18.92 3.41 2.20
C TRP A 99 18.61 4.61 3.11
N TYR A 100 17.91 4.44 4.22
CA TYR A 100 17.68 5.51 5.20
C TYR A 100 19.00 6.18 5.63
N LYS A 101 20.01 5.38 5.94
CA LYS A 101 21.35 5.88 6.27
C LYS A 101 22.01 6.63 5.11
N GLN A 102 21.82 6.18 3.88
CA GLN A 102 22.34 6.84 2.69
C GLN A 102 21.70 8.23 2.49
N GLU A 103 20.39 8.34 2.71
CA GLU A 103 19.63 9.59 2.53
C GLU A 103 19.70 10.53 3.74
N GLY A 104 20.32 10.08 4.84
CA GLY A 104 20.42 10.88 6.06
C GLY A 104 19.11 10.96 6.85
N ILE A 105 18.24 9.97 6.71
CA ILE A 105 17.00 9.84 7.47
C ILE A 105 17.37 9.23 8.83
N GLU A 106 17.17 10.01 9.89
CA GLU A 106 17.55 9.67 11.27
C GLU A 106 16.29 9.57 12.16
N ASN A 107 16.41 8.97 13.35
CA ASN A 107 15.29 8.81 14.30
C ASN A 107 14.10 8.00 13.75
N ILE A 108 14.38 6.94 12.98
CA ILE A 108 13.34 6.05 12.43
C ILE A 108 12.36 5.61 13.52
N GLY A 109 11.07 5.72 13.23
CA GLY A 109 9.97 5.37 14.13
C GLY A 109 9.58 6.46 15.14
N TYR A 110 10.27 7.60 15.16
CA TYR A 110 9.84 8.74 15.95
C TYR A 110 8.59 9.39 15.36
N GLU A 111 7.61 9.70 16.20
CA GLU A 111 6.41 10.48 15.83
C GLU A 111 6.45 11.87 16.43
N ASP A 112 6.15 12.88 15.61
CA ASP A 112 5.99 14.25 16.07
C ASP A 112 4.64 14.40 16.80
N PRO A 113 4.63 14.78 18.09
CA PRO A 113 3.39 15.02 18.81
C PRO A 113 2.60 16.22 18.29
N ASP A 114 3.23 17.14 17.54
CA ASP A 114 2.58 18.33 16.95
C ASP A 114 2.06 18.05 15.54
N CYS A 115 1.19 17.04 15.43
CA CYS A 115 0.72 16.48 14.16
C CYS A 115 -0.75 16.81 13.85
N TYR A 116 -1.35 17.78 14.53
CA TYR A 116 -2.73 18.20 14.33
C TYR A 116 -2.84 19.69 14.03
N ASP A 117 -3.74 20.06 13.11
CA ASP A 117 -4.06 21.47 12.85
C ASP A 117 -4.96 22.08 13.95
N GLU A 118 -5.27 23.36 13.83
CA GLU A 118 -6.15 24.10 14.76
C GLU A 118 -7.59 23.55 14.84
N ASN A 119 -7.98 22.67 13.91
CA ASN A 119 -9.29 22.01 13.86
C ASN A 119 -9.22 20.54 14.32
N CYS A 120 -8.14 20.14 14.98
CA CYS A 120 -7.87 18.76 15.41
C CYS A 120 -7.83 17.76 14.25
N ARG A 121 -7.47 18.19 13.03
CA ARG A 121 -7.26 17.28 11.90
C ARG A 121 -5.81 16.83 11.88
N TYR A 122 -5.59 15.54 11.71
CA TYR A 122 -4.25 15.00 11.58
C TYR A 122 -3.61 15.50 10.27
N ILE A 123 -2.46 16.16 10.40
CA ILE A 123 -1.63 16.70 9.31
C ILE A 123 -0.22 16.10 9.29
N GLY A 124 0.06 15.21 10.25
CA GLY A 124 1.32 14.48 10.33
C GLY A 124 1.52 13.53 9.15
N LYS A 125 2.72 12.96 9.10
CA LYS A 125 3.19 12.04 8.06
C LYS A 125 3.53 10.65 8.62
N GLY A 126 2.97 10.32 9.78
CA GLY A 126 3.34 9.13 10.53
C GLY A 126 4.76 9.21 11.10
N PRO A 127 5.29 8.06 11.55
CA PRO A 127 6.64 7.95 12.10
C PRO A 127 7.71 8.20 11.05
N VAL A 128 8.87 8.72 11.47
CA VAL A 128 10.00 8.94 10.56
C VAL A 128 10.40 7.64 9.86
N GLY A 129 10.55 7.69 8.54
CA GLY A 129 10.79 6.55 7.66
C GLY A 129 9.53 6.09 6.92
N TYR A 130 8.35 6.23 7.54
CA TYR A 130 7.09 5.79 6.93
C TYR A 130 6.79 6.57 5.65
N TYR A 131 6.75 7.90 5.73
CA TYR A 131 6.38 8.71 4.58
C TYR A 131 7.42 8.63 3.47
N GLU A 132 8.69 8.53 3.83
CA GLU A 132 9.79 8.35 2.88
C GLU A 132 9.67 7.02 2.13
N LEU A 133 9.31 5.94 2.82
CA LEU A 133 9.02 4.65 2.19
C LEU A 133 7.75 4.73 1.33
N LEU A 134 6.69 5.39 1.81
CA LEU A 134 5.45 5.59 1.06
C LEU A 134 5.71 6.28 -0.29
N GLU A 135 6.54 7.32 -0.33
CA GLU A 135 6.91 7.99 -1.57
C GLU A 135 7.62 7.05 -2.55
N VAL A 136 8.57 6.26 -2.06
CA VAL A 136 9.29 5.26 -2.86
C VAL A 136 8.34 4.20 -3.42
N ILE A 137 7.46 3.65 -2.59
CA ILE A 137 6.50 2.63 -2.99
C ILE A 137 5.44 3.18 -3.94
N SER A 138 5.01 4.44 -3.74
CA SER A 138 4.11 5.14 -4.66
C SER A 138 4.73 5.31 -6.04
N ASP A 139 6.01 5.68 -6.12
CA ASP A 139 6.71 5.80 -7.40
C ASP A 139 6.82 4.44 -8.11
N VAL A 140 7.06 3.37 -7.37
CA VAL A 140 7.12 2.00 -7.90
C VAL A 140 5.74 1.53 -8.41
N ALA A 141 4.69 1.74 -7.61
CA ALA A 141 3.33 1.40 -7.99
C ALA A 141 2.89 2.17 -9.24
N ARG A 142 3.17 3.47 -9.26
CA ARG A 142 2.87 4.34 -10.40
C ARG A 142 3.60 3.87 -11.66
N ARG A 143 4.86 3.47 -11.56
CA ARG A 143 5.62 2.93 -12.68
C ARG A 143 4.96 1.67 -13.27
N LEU A 144 4.42 0.77 -12.44
CA LEU A 144 3.68 -0.41 -12.92
C LEU A 144 2.43 -0.01 -13.73
N ILE A 145 1.73 1.03 -13.31
CA ILE A 145 0.57 1.59 -14.03
C ILE A 145 1.02 2.26 -15.35
N GLU A 146 2.04 3.11 -15.32
CA GLU A 146 2.58 3.81 -16.49
C GLU A 146 3.10 2.86 -17.57
N GLU A 147 3.65 1.71 -17.16
CA GLU A 147 4.13 0.67 -18.07
C GLU A 147 3.01 -0.26 -18.58
N ASP A 148 1.75 0.00 -18.23
CA ASP A 148 0.60 -0.85 -18.59
C ASP A 148 0.80 -2.33 -18.17
N TYR A 149 1.50 -2.58 -17.05
CA TYR A 149 1.92 -3.92 -16.63
C TYR A 149 0.74 -4.90 -16.57
N PHE A 150 -0.35 -4.51 -15.90
CA PHE A 150 -1.56 -5.34 -15.77
C PHE A 150 -2.27 -5.56 -17.10
N LEU A 151 -2.34 -4.53 -17.94
CA LEU A 151 -2.97 -4.63 -19.25
C LEU A 151 -2.22 -5.63 -20.13
N GLN A 152 -0.89 -5.65 -20.06
CA GLN A 152 -0.06 -6.64 -20.77
C GLN A 152 -0.15 -8.04 -20.17
N ARG A 153 -0.26 -8.16 -18.85
CA ARG A 153 -0.30 -9.45 -18.13
C ARG A 153 -1.65 -10.17 -18.20
N CYS A 154 -2.75 -9.44 -18.04
CA CYS A 154 -4.09 -10.01 -17.88
C CYS A 154 -5.17 -9.34 -18.75
N GLY A 155 -4.81 -8.37 -19.60
CA GLY A 155 -5.76 -7.71 -20.51
C GLY A 155 -6.70 -6.72 -19.83
N LYS A 156 -6.45 -6.35 -18.57
CA LYS A 156 -7.27 -5.44 -17.77
C LYS A 156 -6.38 -4.40 -17.09
N ARG A 157 -6.92 -3.19 -16.89
CA ARG A 157 -6.35 -2.24 -15.93
C ARG A 157 -6.82 -2.66 -14.54
N ILE A 158 -5.88 -2.89 -13.63
CA ILE A 158 -6.15 -3.26 -12.25
C ILE A 158 -5.63 -2.11 -11.38
N PRO A 159 -6.45 -1.56 -10.46
CA PRO A 159 -5.97 -0.54 -9.55
C PRO A 159 -4.99 -1.11 -8.55
N ILE A 160 -3.99 -0.29 -8.19
CA ILE A 160 -3.17 -0.51 -7.01
C ILE A 160 -3.71 0.39 -5.91
N ILE A 161 -4.24 -0.20 -4.84
CA ILE A 161 -4.69 0.55 -3.67
C ILE A 161 -3.60 0.47 -2.61
N ILE A 162 -2.99 1.61 -2.31
CA ILE A 162 -2.08 1.74 -1.17
C ILE A 162 -2.95 1.97 0.05
N GLN A 163 -2.77 1.16 1.10
CA GLN A 163 -3.64 1.17 2.28
C GLN A 163 -2.83 1.01 3.57
N ASP A 164 -3.33 1.62 4.63
CA ASP A 164 -3.02 1.34 6.02
C ASP A 164 -4.32 0.93 6.74
N LEU A 165 -4.30 0.85 8.07
CA LEU A 165 -5.49 0.50 8.86
C LEU A 165 -6.45 1.67 9.09
N GLU A 166 -6.07 2.90 8.74
CA GLU A 166 -6.79 4.12 9.15
C GLU A 166 -7.24 4.99 7.97
N PHE A 167 -6.94 4.58 6.73
CA PHE A 167 -7.10 5.38 5.53
C PHE A 167 -6.56 6.80 5.69
N THR A 168 -5.33 6.91 6.21
CA THR A 168 -4.72 8.21 6.45
C THR A 168 -4.68 9.05 5.16
N TRP A 169 -4.77 10.38 5.33
CA TRP A 169 -4.89 11.30 4.20
C TRP A 169 -3.75 11.11 3.17
N TYR A 170 -2.53 10.82 3.62
CA TYR A 170 -1.38 10.64 2.74
C TYR A 170 -1.41 9.32 1.98
N VAL A 171 -2.00 8.26 2.54
CA VAL A 171 -2.18 6.96 1.87
C VAL A 171 -3.25 7.08 0.78
N LEU A 172 -4.35 7.79 1.06
CA LEU A 172 -5.38 8.09 0.06
C LEU A 172 -4.83 8.96 -1.07
N GLU A 173 -4.01 9.98 -0.74
CA GLU A 173 -3.32 10.78 -1.76
C GLU A 173 -2.36 9.93 -2.61
N ALA A 174 -1.62 9.02 -2.00
CA ALA A 174 -0.71 8.11 -2.69
C ALA A 174 -1.47 7.22 -3.69
N THR A 175 -2.55 6.57 -3.24
CA THR A 175 -3.45 5.79 -4.11
C THR A 175 -3.95 6.62 -5.29
N LYS A 176 -4.39 7.86 -5.04
CA LYS A 176 -4.86 8.74 -6.12
C LYS A 176 -3.75 9.12 -7.11
N LYS A 177 -2.52 9.32 -6.65
CA LYS A 177 -1.36 9.67 -7.49
C LYS A 177 -0.88 8.50 -8.36
N VAL A 178 -1.05 7.26 -7.87
CA VAL A 178 -0.63 6.03 -8.57
C VAL A 178 -1.56 5.68 -9.72
N ASN A 179 -2.87 5.77 -9.51
CA ASN A 179 -3.89 5.32 -10.47
C ASN A 179 -4.22 6.43 -11.49
N ILE A 180 -3.25 6.70 -12.38
CA ILE A 180 -3.24 7.84 -13.30
C ILE A 180 -4.29 7.77 -14.43
N HIS A 181 -4.95 6.63 -14.64
CA HIS A 181 -6.02 6.47 -15.62
C HIS A 181 -7.39 6.25 -14.99
N ASP A 182 -7.56 6.67 -13.73
CA ASP A 182 -8.81 6.51 -12.95
C ASP A 182 -9.10 5.04 -12.60
N GLU A 183 -8.07 4.19 -12.48
CA GLU A 183 -8.26 2.77 -12.15
C GLU A 183 -8.93 2.56 -10.79
N ALA A 184 -8.64 3.42 -9.82
CA ALA A 184 -9.18 3.36 -8.46
C ALA A 184 -10.53 4.09 -8.31
N HIS A 185 -11.24 4.36 -9.40
CA HIS A 185 -12.52 5.09 -9.39
C HIS A 185 -13.52 4.50 -8.39
N ASP A 186 -13.77 3.19 -8.48
CA ASP A 186 -14.78 2.53 -7.65
C ASP A 186 -14.40 2.49 -6.17
N PHE A 187 -13.10 2.39 -5.86
CA PHE A 187 -12.57 2.50 -4.50
C PHE A 187 -12.87 3.89 -3.91
N PHE A 188 -12.54 4.97 -4.62
CA PHE A 188 -12.81 6.33 -4.13
C PHE A 188 -14.30 6.62 -4.03
N LYS A 189 -15.10 6.10 -4.95
CA LYS A 189 -16.56 6.22 -4.87
C LYS A 189 -17.14 5.51 -3.65
N ALA A 190 -16.58 4.36 -3.30
CA ALA A 190 -16.95 3.64 -2.07
C ALA A 190 -16.59 4.46 -0.82
N LEU A 191 -15.38 5.06 -0.77
CA LEU A 191 -14.97 5.96 0.33
C LEU A 191 -15.93 7.15 0.47
N GLU A 192 -16.25 7.82 -0.63
CA GLU A 192 -17.12 9.01 -0.64
C GLU A 192 -18.58 8.69 -0.26
N SER A 193 -19.02 7.45 -0.45
CA SER A 193 -20.37 7.01 -0.11
C SER A 193 -20.59 6.77 1.39
N GLY A 194 -19.53 6.81 2.20
CA GLY A 194 -19.59 6.60 3.65
C GLY A 194 -19.72 5.12 4.05
N ASN A 195 -19.32 4.22 3.15
CA ASN A 195 -19.30 2.77 3.36
C ASN A 195 -17.92 2.27 3.84
N MET A 196 -16.98 3.17 4.13
CA MET A 196 -15.61 2.88 4.60
C MET A 196 -15.17 3.94 5.60
#